data_AF-A0A0D2EIV5-F1
#
_entry.id   AF-A0A0D2EIV5-F1
#
_cell.length_a   1.000
_cell.length_b   1.000
_cell.length_c   1.000
_cell.angle_alpha   90.00
_cell.angle_beta   90.00
_cell.angle_gamma   90.00
#
_symmetry.space_group_name_H-M   'P 1'
#
loop_
_entity.id
_entity.type
_entity.pdbx_description
1 polymer ?
#
loop_
_entity_poly.entity_id
_entity_poly.type
_entity_poly.pdbx_seq_one_letter_code
_entity_poly.pdbx_strand_id
1 'polypeptide(L)'
;MPEFSKSVLITGGTTGLGFHTATEIARSHPDYRVVIAARKDADKSAEAINGRLGQSNVEFMPLDLGDLSNVRAFVKSWGEKNLPPLSLLLLNAALQFPDGIKYTADGIEATFGISHVGHALLFHLLQPYLADDARIVVTSSGTHDPAQKSGLPDAKYDTAEELAHPTAAGTLNDPGRQRYATTKLCNVLWTYALHRRILALNKKWTVVAFDPGLMPGTGLAREAGPLLRFLWLRVLPTLVPLLRRVVHHNIHRPQESGANLAWVATEDTETSGVYYEVRKPIKSSVDSYDEKKQQELWQWTVEFLARDEQESERFQNLSS
;
A
#
# COMPACT_ATOMS: atom_id res chain seq x y z
N MET A 1 9.10 26.54 -15.46
CA MET A 1 8.27 25.75 -14.52
C MET A 1 8.95 25.82 -13.16
N PRO A 2 8.23 25.87 -12.03
CA PRO A 2 8.91 25.70 -10.74
C PRO A 2 9.68 24.37 -10.80
N GLU A 3 10.98 24.44 -10.51
CA GLU A 3 11.84 23.26 -10.45
C GLU A 3 11.47 22.52 -9.17
N PHE A 4 10.80 21.36 -9.30
CA PHE A 4 10.42 20.56 -8.16
C PHE A 4 11.67 19.94 -7.52
N SER A 5 11.77 19.97 -6.20
CA SER A 5 12.95 19.51 -5.46
C SER A 5 12.96 18.00 -5.25
N LYS A 6 11.77 17.42 -5.11
CA LYS A 6 11.52 16.02 -4.75
C LYS A 6 10.32 15.49 -5.52
N SER A 7 10.26 14.18 -5.69
CA SER A 7 9.06 13.52 -6.20
C SER A 7 8.44 12.57 -5.16
N VAL A 8 7.13 12.37 -5.32
CA VAL A 8 6.29 11.52 -4.48
C VAL A 8 5.51 10.59 -5.39
N LEU A 9 5.46 9.30 -5.10
CA LEU A 9 4.59 8.35 -5.79
C LEU A 9 3.56 7.78 -4.82
N ILE A 10 2.28 7.87 -5.17
CA ILE A 10 1.16 7.32 -4.41
C ILE A 10 0.37 6.36 -5.28
N THR A 11 0.47 5.06 -5.00
CA THR A 11 -0.38 4.07 -5.68
C THR A 11 -1.81 4.15 -5.14
N GLY A 12 -2.81 4.01 -6.02
CA GLY A 12 -4.22 4.18 -5.65
C GLY A 12 -4.60 5.63 -5.33
N GLY A 13 -3.86 6.62 -5.85
CA GLY A 13 -4.03 8.04 -5.53
C GLY A 13 -5.23 8.75 -6.17
N THR A 14 -6.07 8.05 -6.95
CA THR A 14 -7.19 8.67 -7.67
C THR A 14 -8.48 8.73 -6.84
N THR A 15 -8.62 7.96 -5.76
CA THR A 15 -9.84 7.97 -4.94
C THR A 15 -9.53 7.73 -3.46
N GLY A 16 -10.53 7.99 -2.60
CA GLY A 16 -10.51 7.59 -1.19
C GLY A 16 -9.29 8.10 -0.42
N LEU A 17 -8.63 7.18 0.32
CA LEU A 17 -7.46 7.47 1.13
C LEU A 17 -6.34 8.13 0.30
N GLY A 18 -5.94 7.49 -0.81
CA GLY A 18 -4.82 7.95 -1.64
C GLY A 18 -5.05 9.34 -2.24
N PHE A 19 -6.29 9.66 -2.67
CA PHE A 19 -6.64 11.00 -3.16
C PHE A 19 -6.48 12.08 -2.08
N HIS A 20 -6.94 11.79 -0.86
CA HIS A 20 -6.82 12.73 0.24
C HIS A 20 -5.38 12.88 0.72
N THR A 21 -4.60 11.80 0.74
CA THR A 21 -3.15 11.86 0.99
C THR A 21 -2.43 12.72 -0.05
N ALA A 22 -2.72 12.51 -1.34
CA ALA A 22 -2.13 13.30 -2.43
C ALA A 22 -2.48 14.79 -2.30
N THR A 23 -3.75 15.09 -1.98
CA THR A 23 -4.21 16.46 -1.74
C THR A 23 -3.46 17.11 -0.58
N GLU A 24 -3.26 16.37 0.52
CA GLU A 24 -2.57 16.87 1.71
C GLU A 24 -1.09 17.17 1.42
N ILE A 25 -0.38 16.22 0.82
CA ILE A 25 1.04 16.36 0.47
C ILE A 25 1.24 17.49 -0.54
N ALA A 26 0.42 17.56 -1.59
CA ALA A 26 0.53 18.64 -2.58
C ALA A 26 0.31 20.03 -1.96
N ARG A 27 -0.61 20.12 -0.99
CA ARG A 27 -0.91 21.36 -0.27
C ARG A 27 0.23 21.78 0.66
N SER A 28 0.82 20.85 1.42
CA SER A 28 1.89 21.16 2.37
C SER A 28 3.27 21.30 1.71
N HIS A 29 3.49 20.65 0.56
CA HIS A 29 4.74 20.65 -0.19
C HIS A 29 4.52 21.09 -1.66
N PRO A 30 4.26 22.38 -1.90
CA PRO A 30 4.09 22.90 -3.28
C PRO A 30 5.33 22.71 -4.16
N ASP A 31 6.50 22.50 -3.56
CA ASP A 31 7.78 22.24 -4.23
C ASP A 31 8.00 20.77 -4.60
N TYR A 32 7.09 19.86 -4.23
CA TYR A 32 7.18 18.44 -4.56
C TYR A 32 6.35 18.11 -5.79
N ARG A 33 6.90 17.24 -6.66
CA ARG A 33 6.15 16.63 -7.76
C ARG A 33 5.40 15.40 -7.26
N VAL A 34 4.07 15.50 -7.14
CA VAL A 34 3.22 14.40 -6.66
C VAL A 34 2.66 13.61 -7.83
N VAL A 35 3.07 12.35 -7.96
CA VAL A 35 2.54 11.41 -8.94
C VAL A 35 1.49 10.52 -8.26
N ILE A 36 0.25 10.59 -8.70
CA ILE A 36 -0.79 9.62 -8.35
C ILE A 36 -0.87 8.55 -9.43
N ALA A 37 -0.82 7.28 -9.02
CA ALA A 37 -0.80 6.15 -9.94
C ALA A 37 -1.96 5.19 -9.70
N ALA A 38 -2.71 4.86 -10.74
CA ALA A 38 -3.81 3.90 -10.71
C ALA A 38 -4.13 3.41 -12.12
N ARG A 39 -4.96 2.37 -12.26
CA ARG A 39 -5.33 1.81 -13.56
C ARG A 39 -6.00 2.83 -14.48
N LYS A 40 -6.88 3.66 -13.91
CA LYS A 40 -7.67 4.67 -14.62
C LYS A 40 -7.91 5.86 -13.69
N ASP A 41 -8.08 7.03 -14.29
CA ASP A 41 -8.45 8.27 -13.61
C ASP A 41 -9.63 8.93 -14.34
N ALA A 42 -10.83 8.35 -14.15
CA ALA A 42 -12.03 8.84 -14.83
C ALA A 42 -12.44 10.25 -14.37
N ASP A 43 -12.10 10.60 -13.13
CA ASP A 43 -12.50 11.84 -12.48
C ASP A 43 -11.46 12.96 -12.61
N LYS A 44 -10.36 12.73 -13.37
CA LYS A 44 -9.27 13.69 -13.56
C LYS A 44 -8.74 14.19 -12.23
N SER A 45 -8.39 13.25 -11.36
CA SER A 45 -8.06 13.47 -9.96
C SER A 45 -6.88 14.43 -9.79
N ALA A 46 -5.86 14.34 -10.65
CA ALA A 46 -4.72 15.26 -10.60
C ALA A 46 -5.15 16.70 -10.90
N GLU A 47 -5.95 16.91 -11.94
CA GLU A 47 -6.52 18.21 -12.29
C GLU A 47 -7.46 18.74 -11.21
N ALA A 48 -8.26 17.86 -10.58
CA ALA A 48 -9.13 18.23 -9.47
C ALA A 48 -8.35 18.72 -8.25
N ILE A 49 -7.25 18.04 -7.89
CA ILE A 49 -6.37 18.47 -6.78
C ILE A 49 -5.70 19.79 -7.13
N ASN A 50 -5.07 19.88 -8.30
CA ASN A 50 -4.40 21.08 -8.79
C ASN A 50 -5.36 22.29 -8.83
N GLY A 51 -6.56 22.11 -9.37
CA GLY A 51 -7.59 23.16 -9.43
C GLY A 51 -8.08 23.60 -8.05
N ARG A 52 -8.23 22.67 -7.10
CA ARG A 52 -8.60 22.97 -5.71
C ARG A 52 -7.52 23.76 -4.97
N LEU A 53 -6.25 23.50 -5.26
CA LEU A 53 -5.12 24.09 -4.56
C LEU A 53 -4.54 25.32 -5.27
N GLY A 54 -4.95 25.58 -6.52
CA GLY A 54 -4.31 26.60 -7.36
C GLY A 54 -2.86 26.25 -7.72
N GLN A 55 -2.57 24.96 -7.85
CA GLN A 55 -1.23 24.40 -8.08
C GLN A 55 -1.17 23.62 -9.40
N SER A 56 0.02 23.16 -9.77
CA SER A 56 0.25 22.30 -10.95
C SER A 56 1.25 21.17 -10.67
N ASN A 57 1.43 20.84 -9.40
CA ASN A 57 2.45 19.91 -8.92
C ASN A 57 1.97 18.46 -8.83
N VAL A 58 0.68 18.19 -9.07
CA VAL A 58 0.14 16.82 -9.14
C VAL A 58 0.03 16.33 -10.59
N GLU A 59 0.43 15.09 -10.85
CA GLU A 59 0.19 14.40 -12.13
C GLU A 59 -0.33 12.98 -11.95
N PHE A 60 -1.11 12.52 -12.93
CA PHE A 60 -1.56 11.15 -13.00
C PHE A 60 -0.66 10.32 -13.93
N MET A 61 -0.37 9.09 -13.52
CA MET A 61 0.28 8.08 -14.37
C MET A 61 -0.47 6.74 -14.28
N PRO A 62 -0.76 6.07 -15.42
CA PRO A 62 -1.46 4.79 -15.41
C PRO A 62 -0.58 3.67 -14.87
N LEU A 63 -1.09 2.92 -13.89
CA LEU A 63 -0.41 1.78 -13.27
C LEU A 63 -1.42 0.68 -12.90
N ASP A 64 -1.21 -0.52 -13.42
CA ASP A 64 -1.89 -1.74 -13.00
C ASP A 64 -0.94 -2.65 -12.23
N LEU A 65 -1.13 -2.75 -10.91
CA LEU A 65 -0.35 -3.63 -10.04
C LEU A 65 -0.71 -5.12 -10.21
N GLY A 66 -1.82 -5.43 -10.88
CA GLY A 66 -2.23 -6.80 -11.21
C GLY A 66 -1.67 -7.32 -12.55
N ASP A 67 -0.75 -6.57 -13.17
CA ASP A 67 -0.06 -6.93 -14.40
C ASP A 67 1.41 -6.51 -14.26
N LEU A 68 2.31 -7.47 -13.98
CA LEU A 68 3.73 -7.17 -13.74
C LEU A 68 4.44 -6.59 -14.98
N SER A 69 3.93 -6.85 -16.19
CA SER A 69 4.42 -6.23 -17.40
C SER A 69 4.07 -4.73 -17.44
N ASN A 70 2.88 -4.37 -16.96
CA ASN A 70 2.46 -2.99 -16.81
C ASN A 70 3.28 -2.25 -15.75
N VAL A 71 3.57 -2.88 -14.60
CA VAL A 71 4.44 -2.30 -13.56
C VAL A 71 5.82 -1.96 -14.13
N ARG A 72 6.40 -2.85 -14.94
CA ARG A 72 7.70 -2.61 -15.60
C ARG A 72 7.62 -1.48 -16.63
N ALA A 73 6.55 -1.43 -17.42
CA ALA A 73 6.31 -0.33 -18.36
C ALA A 73 6.14 1.02 -17.63
N PHE A 74 5.43 1.04 -16.50
CA PHE A 74 5.28 2.22 -15.67
C PHE A 74 6.63 2.75 -15.20
N VAL A 75 7.52 1.89 -14.68
CA VAL A 75 8.84 2.33 -14.21
C VAL A 75 9.73 2.81 -15.37
N LYS A 76 9.61 2.21 -16.55
CA LYS A 76 10.27 2.74 -17.75
C LYS A 76 9.79 4.17 -18.05
N SER A 77 8.48 4.41 -18.06
CA SER A 77 7.91 5.75 -18.26
C SER A 77 8.26 6.73 -17.14
N TRP A 78 8.43 6.25 -15.90
CA TRP A 78 8.95 7.07 -14.79
C TRP A 78 10.36 7.59 -15.10
N GLY A 79 11.26 6.71 -15.55
CA GLY A 79 12.62 7.08 -15.93
C GLY A 79 12.68 8.07 -17.10
N GLU A 80 11.81 7.91 -18.10
CA GLU A 80 11.71 8.81 -19.26
C GLU A 80 11.27 10.25 -18.89
N LYS A 81 10.53 10.41 -17.79
CA LYS A 81 10.05 11.72 -17.31
C LYS A 81 11.14 12.56 -16.65
N ASN A 82 12.27 11.96 -16.25
CA ASN A 82 13.36 12.62 -15.54
C ASN A 82 12.85 13.45 -14.33
N LEU A 83 11.99 12.83 -13.52
CA LEU A 83 11.45 13.45 -12.30
C LEU A 83 12.56 13.68 -11.26
N PRO A 84 12.38 14.62 -10.32
CA PRO A 84 13.30 14.76 -9.20
C PRO A 84 13.39 13.46 -8.37
N PRO A 85 14.43 13.28 -7.54
CA PRO A 85 14.60 12.08 -6.72
C PRO A 85 13.33 11.71 -5.94
N LEU A 86 12.96 10.42 -6.01
CA LEU A 86 11.77 9.87 -5.36
C LEU A 86 11.99 9.82 -3.86
N SER A 87 11.48 10.83 -3.17
CA SER A 87 11.66 10.98 -1.72
C SER A 87 10.58 10.23 -0.95
N LEU A 88 9.35 10.14 -1.47
CA LEU A 88 8.25 9.46 -0.80
C LEU A 88 7.62 8.41 -1.72
N LEU A 89 7.66 7.14 -1.31
CA LEU A 89 7.00 6.02 -2.00
C LEU A 89 5.89 5.45 -1.13
N LEU A 90 4.64 5.75 -1.48
CA LEU A 90 3.45 5.35 -0.74
C LEU A 90 2.78 4.18 -1.48
N LEU A 91 3.06 2.97 -1.02
CA LEU A 91 2.50 1.71 -1.50
C LEU A 91 1.11 1.52 -0.86
N ASN A 92 0.14 2.29 -1.36
CA ASN A 92 -1.19 2.45 -0.76
C ASN A 92 -2.29 1.62 -1.44
N ALA A 93 -2.20 1.38 -2.74
CA ALA A 93 -3.22 0.64 -3.48
C ALA A 93 -3.47 -0.76 -2.90
N ALA A 94 -4.73 -1.06 -2.61
CA ALA A 94 -5.13 -2.41 -2.24
C ALA A 94 -6.53 -2.68 -2.81
N LEU A 95 -6.78 -3.94 -3.14
CA LEU A 95 -8.12 -4.41 -3.48
C LEU A 95 -8.48 -5.57 -2.59
N GLN A 96 -9.78 -5.72 -2.36
CA GLN A 96 -10.36 -6.87 -1.67
C GLN A 96 -11.38 -7.50 -2.61
N PHE A 97 -11.31 -8.82 -2.74
CA PHE A 97 -12.25 -9.61 -3.52
C PHE A 97 -12.98 -10.57 -2.56
N PRO A 98 -14.12 -10.16 -1.99
CA PRO A 98 -14.85 -11.01 -1.04
C PRO A 98 -15.50 -12.23 -1.71
N ASP A 99 -15.88 -12.12 -2.98
CA ASP A 99 -16.57 -13.16 -3.74
C ASP A 99 -15.57 -14.13 -4.40
N GLY A 100 -14.95 -14.98 -3.59
CA GLY A 100 -14.08 -16.06 -4.06
C GLY A 100 -12.68 -15.63 -4.52
N ILE A 101 -11.97 -16.58 -5.16
CA ILE A 101 -10.58 -16.41 -5.59
C ILE A 101 -10.55 -15.83 -7.00
N LYS A 102 -9.86 -14.70 -7.18
CA LYS A 102 -9.56 -14.09 -8.47
C LYS A 102 -8.06 -14.15 -8.72
N TYR A 103 -7.65 -14.05 -9.97
CA TYR A 103 -6.24 -14.12 -10.37
C TYR A 103 -5.79 -12.86 -11.12
N THR A 104 -4.52 -12.50 -10.95
CA THR A 104 -3.83 -11.46 -11.75
C THR A 104 -3.54 -11.95 -13.17
N ALA A 105 -3.03 -11.06 -14.03
CA ALA A 105 -2.54 -11.45 -15.35
C ALA A 105 -1.38 -12.47 -15.27
N ASP A 106 -0.63 -12.43 -14.18
CA ASP A 106 0.52 -13.29 -13.88
C ASP A 106 0.14 -14.59 -13.16
N GLY A 107 -1.15 -14.90 -13.03
CA GLY A 107 -1.63 -16.21 -12.57
C GLY A 107 -1.64 -16.43 -11.05
N ILE A 108 -1.40 -15.40 -10.24
CA ILE A 108 -1.43 -15.48 -8.77
C ILE A 108 -2.71 -14.87 -8.20
N GLU A 109 -3.08 -15.24 -6.97
CA GLU A 109 -4.27 -14.72 -6.30
C GLU A 109 -4.26 -13.18 -6.25
N ALA A 110 -5.37 -12.57 -6.67
CA ALA A 110 -5.42 -11.16 -7.01
C ALA A 110 -5.25 -10.21 -5.81
N THR A 111 -5.73 -10.58 -4.62
CA THR A 111 -5.56 -9.75 -3.40
C THR A 111 -4.09 -9.63 -3.04
N PHE A 112 -3.40 -10.77 -2.96
CA PHE A 112 -1.96 -10.89 -2.71
C PHE A 112 -1.13 -10.28 -3.84
N GLY A 113 -1.46 -10.64 -5.09
CA GLY A 113 -0.76 -10.17 -6.28
C GLY A 113 -0.77 -8.66 -6.42
N ILE A 114 -1.91 -8.01 -6.18
CA ILE A 114 -2.06 -6.55 -6.32
C ILE A 114 -1.48 -5.81 -5.11
N SER A 115 -1.81 -6.26 -3.89
CA SER A 115 -1.52 -5.47 -2.68
C SER A 115 -0.10 -5.69 -2.14
N HIS A 116 0.54 -6.81 -2.48
CA HIS A 116 1.90 -7.18 -2.07
C HIS A 116 2.84 -7.33 -3.27
N VAL A 117 2.61 -8.30 -4.17
CA VAL A 117 3.60 -8.68 -5.21
C VAL A 117 3.86 -7.55 -6.20
N GLY A 118 2.82 -6.92 -6.73
CA GLY A 118 2.94 -5.77 -7.64
C GLY A 118 3.63 -4.57 -6.99
N HIS A 119 3.38 -4.36 -5.69
CA HIS A 119 4.05 -3.31 -4.91
C HIS A 119 5.52 -3.62 -4.65
N ALA A 120 5.86 -4.87 -4.34
CA ALA A 120 7.24 -5.31 -4.18
C ALA A 120 8.03 -5.12 -5.48
N LEU A 121 7.45 -5.50 -6.63
CA LEU A 121 8.06 -5.25 -7.94
C LEU A 121 8.26 -3.75 -8.19
N LEU A 122 7.22 -2.95 -7.93
CA LEU A 122 7.29 -1.50 -8.10
C LEU A 122 8.41 -0.89 -7.25
N PHE A 123 8.53 -1.27 -5.98
CA PHE A 123 9.62 -0.85 -5.10
C PHE A 123 10.98 -1.23 -5.67
N HIS A 124 11.19 -2.50 -6.01
CA HIS A 124 12.47 -2.99 -6.49
C HIS A 124 12.92 -2.30 -7.78
N LEU A 125 11.99 -2.06 -8.71
CA LEU A 125 12.31 -1.38 -9.96
C LEU A 125 12.54 0.12 -9.79
N LEU A 126 11.91 0.75 -8.79
CA LEU A 126 12.09 2.18 -8.51
C LEU A 126 13.34 2.51 -7.69
N GLN A 127 14.07 1.51 -7.17
CA GLN A 127 15.28 1.73 -6.36
C GLN A 127 16.29 2.71 -6.98
N PRO A 128 16.60 2.66 -8.28
CA PRO A 128 17.54 3.60 -8.90
C PRO A 128 17.08 5.07 -8.89
N TYR A 129 15.80 5.32 -8.63
CA TYR A 129 15.20 6.67 -8.60
C TYR A 129 14.93 7.17 -7.18
N LEU A 130 15.11 6.33 -6.15
CA LEU A 130 14.91 6.73 -4.76
C LEU A 130 15.95 7.77 -4.36
N ALA A 131 15.49 8.77 -3.59
CA ALA A 131 16.40 9.67 -2.89
C ALA A 131 17.24 8.91 -1.85
N ASP A 132 18.38 9.45 -1.45
CA ASP A 132 19.24 8.84 -0.43
C ASP A 132 18.49 8.62 0.90
N ASP A 133 17.60 9.55 1.26
CA ASP A 133 16.77 9.58 2.47
C ASP A 133 15.30 9.17 2.19
N ALA A 134 15.06 8.34 1.16
CA ALA A 134 13.71 7.98 0.76
C ALA A 134 12.87 7.33 1.87
N ARG A 135 11.61 7.76 1.96
CA ARG A 135 10.58 7.26 2.87
C ARG A 135 9.64 6.33 2.12
N ILE A 136 9.58 5.07 2.55
CA ILE A 136 8.66 4.06 2.04
C ILE A 136 7.55 3.82 3.08
N VAL A 137 6.30 3.99 2.67
CA VAL A 137 5.14 3.70 3.52
C VAL A 137 4.29 2.61 2.87
N VAL A 138 4.15 1.47 3.54
CA VAL A 138 3.37 0.34 3.09
C VAL A 138 2.02 0.34 3.79
N THR A 139 0.93 0.49 3.03
CA THR A 139 -0.41 0.51 3.65
C THR A 139 -0.86 -0.91 3.98
N SER A 140 -0.96 -1.19 5.28
CA SER A 140 -1.51 -2.42 5.85
C SER A 140 -2.95 -2.16 6.34
N SER A 141 -3.36 -2.76 7.46
CA SER A 141 -4.68 -2.69 8.09
C SER A 141 -4.61 -3.39 9.46
N GLY A 142 -5.39 -2.95 10.45
CA GLY A 142 -5.54 -3.65 11.72
C GLY A 142 -6.04 -5.10 11.58
N THR A 143 -6.62 -5.45 10.44
CA THR A 143 -7.09 -6.82 10.13
C THR A 143 -5.97 -7.87 10.09
N HIS A 144 -4.70 -7.46 10.00
CA HIS A 144 -3.56 -8.37 10.07
C HIS A 144 -3.35 -8.97 11.47
N ASP A 145 -3.92 -8.35 12.51
CA ASP A 145 -3.75 -8.73 13.90
C ASP A 145 -5.05 -9.27 14.50
N PRO A 146 -5.11 -10.57 14.85
CA PRO A 146 -6.25 -11.15 15.55
C PRO A 146 -6.61 -10.40 16.85
N ALA A 147 -5.63 -9.79 17.53
CA ALA A 147 -5.87 -9.06 18.77
C ALA A 147 -6.70 -7.77 18.57
N GLN A 148 -6.70 -7.20 17.36
CA GLN A 148 -7.48 -6.01 17.00
C GLN A 148 -8.98 -6.31 16.83
N LYS A 149 -9.38 -7.59 16.78
CA LYS A 149 -10.78 -8.03 16.66
C LYS A 149 -11.54 -7.28 15.57
N SER A 150 -10.94 -7.19 14.39
CA SER A 150 -11.44 -6.39 13.25
C SER A 150 -12.82 -6.82 12.72
N GLY A 151 -13.30 -8.01 13.10
CA GLY A 151 -14.53 -8.62 12.58
C GLY A 151 -14.34 -9.37 11.26
N LEU A 152 -13.12 -9.39 10.70
CA LEU A 152 -12.73 -10.30 9.63
C LEU A 152 -12.18 -11.61 10.21
N PRO A 153 -12.19 -12.72 9.44
CA PRO A 153 -11.44 -13.92 9.80
C PRO A 153 -9.96 -13.59 10.05
N ASP A 154 -9.36 -14.24 11.05
CA ASP A 154 -7.97 -14.02 11.44
C ASP A 154 -7.01 -14.33 10.29
N ALA A 155 -6.00 -13.46 10.13
CA ALA A 155 -4.91 -13.69 9.20
C ALA A 155 -4.22 -15.03 9.49
N LYS A 156 -4.06 -15.85 8.45
CA LYS A 156 -3.34 -17.13 8.50
C LYS A 156 -2.31 -17.17 7.40
N TYR A 157 -1.03 -17.11 7.77
CA TYR A 157 0.09 -17.20 6.86
C TYR A 157 0.81 -18.53 7.05
N ASP A 158 0.74 -19.38 6.03
CA ASP A 158 1.46 -20.65 5.96
C ASP A 158 2.71 -20.51 5.08
N THR A 159 2.55 -20.24 3.78
CA THR A 159 3.64 -19.89 2.85
C THR A 159 3.16 -18.86 1.82
N ALA A 160 4.10 -18.15 1.17
CA ALA A 160 3.76 -17.24 0.08
C ALA A 160 3.21 -17.98 -1.15
N GLU A 161 3.74 -19.18 -1.42
CA GLU A 161 3.29 -20.04 -2.52
C GLU A 161 1.83 -20.47 -2.36
N GLU A 162 1.41 -20.88 -1.15
CA GLU A 162 0.01 -21.24 -0.89
C GLU A 162 -0.93 -20.02 -1.02
N LEU A 163 -0.46 -18.84 -0.65
CA LEU A 163 -1.23 -17.61 -0.78
C LEU A 163 -1.39 -17.22 -2.25
N ALA A 164 -0.33 -17.36 -3.05
CA ALA A 164 -0.29 -17.06 -4.48
C ALA A 164 -1.06 -18.08 -5.33
N HIS A 165 -0.88 -19.38 -5.05
CA HIS A 165 -1.46 -20.50 -5.79
C HIS A 165 -2.28 -21.39 -4.86
N PRO A 166 -3.46 -20.92 -4.43
CA PRO A 166 -4.25 -21.64 -3.45
C PRO A 166 -4.80 -22.95 -3.99
N THR A 167 -4.64 -24.03 -3.22
CA THR A 167 -5.23 -25.33 -3.54
C THR A 167 -6.70 -25.39 -3.11
N ALA A 168 -7.51 -26.17 -3.83
CA ALA A 168 -8.93 -26.36 -3.55
C ALA A 168 -9.23 -26.99 -2.17
N ALA A 169 -8.20 -27.49 -1.46
CA ALA A 169 -8.33 -28.20 -0.19
C ALA A 169 -8.44 -27.26 1.04
N GLY A 170 -8.20 -25.96 0.88
CA GLY A 170 -8.35 -24.98 1.95
C GLY A 170 -9.81 -24.64 2.20
N THR A 171 -10.48 -25.35 3.11
CA THR A 171 -11.83 -25.03 3.61
C THR A 171 -11.79 -23.78 4.49
N LEU A 172 -11.56 -22.62 3.88
CA LEU A 172 -11.68 -21.34 4.57
C LEU A 172 -13.16 -20.94 4.60
N ASN A 173 -13.70 -20.71 5.79
CA ASN A 173 -14.98 -20.03 5.94
C ASN A 173 -14.73 -18.55 5.60
N ASP A 174 -15.22 -18.09 4.44
CA ASP A 174 -14.98 -16.74 3.87
C ASP A 174 -13.54 -16.50 3.33
N PRO A 175 -13.13 -17.24 2.28
CA PRO A 175 -11.74 -17.27 1.79
C PRO A 175 -11.23 -15.90 1.34
N GLY A 176 -12.08 -15.06 0.74
CA GLY A 176 -11.69 -13.75 0.23
C GLY A 176 -11.33 -12.78 1.36
N ARG A 177 -12.09 -12.77 2.45
CA ARG A 177 -11.82 -11.89 3.60
C ARG A 177 -10.61 -12.33 4.40
N GLN A 178 -10.42 -13.63 4.60
CA GLN A 178 -9.22 -14.12 5.28
C GLN A 178 -7.96 -13.84 4.46
N ARG A 179 -8.00 -14.01 3.13
CA ARG A 179 -6.88 -13.66 2.25
C ARG A 179 -6.52 -12.19 2.34
N TYR A 180 -7.51 -11.30 2.39
CA TYR A 180 -7.24 -9.89 2.64
C TYR A 180 -6.51 -9.66 3.97
N ALA A 181 -6.99 -10.25 5.07
CA ALA A 181 -6.30 -10.16 6.37
C ALA A 181 -4.86 -10.71 6.30
N THR A 182 -4.65 -11.87 5.68
CA THR A 182 -3.33 -12.47 5.46
C THR A 182 -2.43 -11.59 4.59
N THR A 183 -2.94 -11.02 3.48
CA THR A 183 -2.15 -10.09 2.65
C THR A 183 -1.76 -8.84 3.43
N LYS A 184 -2.61 -8.34 4.32
CA LYS A 184 -2.27 -7.21 5.20
C LYS A 184 -1.19 -7.59 6.21
N LEU A 185 -1.14 -8.85 6.66
CA LEU A 185 -0.01 -9.40 7.41
C LEU A 185 1.27 -9.46 6.54
N CYS A 186 1.18 -9.91 5.28
CA CYS A 186 2.31 -9.91 4.35
C CYS A 186 2.93 -8.51 4.19
N ASN A 187 2.12 -7.46 4.12
CA ASN A 187 2.63 -6.08 4.04
C ASN A 187 3.46 -5.68 5.28
N VAL A 188 3.08 -6.15 6.48
CA VAL A 188 3.86 -5.91 7.72
C VAL A 188 5.11 -6.77 7.75
N LEU A 189 4.99 -8.06 7.41
CA LEU A 189 6.14 -8.98 7.31
C LEU A 189 7.21 -8.44 6.34
N TRP A 190 6.79 -7.97 5.17
CA TRP A 190 7.66 -7.40 4.15
C TRP A 190 8.28 -6.07 4.59
N THR A 191 7.53 -5.22 5.29
CA THR A 191 8.05 -3.98 5.90
C THR A 191 9.22 -4.29 6.84
N TYR A 192 9.09 -5.29 7.71
CA TYR A 192 10.15 -5.66 8.65
C TYR A 192 11.33 -6.36 7.96
N ALA A 193 11.07 -7.21 6.96
CA ALA A 193 12.10 -7.81 6.12
C ALA A 193 12.92 -6.76 5.36
N LEU A 194 12.26 -5.74 4.80
CA LEU A 194 12.89 -4.63 4.11
C LEU A 194 13.69 -3.76 5.08
N HIS A 195 13.13 -3.43 6.25
CA HIS A 195 13.83 -2.66 7.28
C HIS A 195 15.16 -3.29 7.68
N ARG A 196 15.17 -4.61 7.97
CA ARG A 196 16.42 -5.33 8.32
C ARG A 196 17.46 -5.24 7.21
N ARG A 197 17.05 -5.34 5.94
CA ARG A 197 17.96 -5.23 4.79
C ARG A 197 18.51 -3.83 4.60
N ILE A 198 17.67 -2.80 4.75
CA ILE A 198 18.08 -1.39 4.73
C ILE A 198 19.17 -1.14 5.78
N LEU A 199 18.97 -1.61 7.02
CA LEU A 199 19.95 -1.49 8.10
C LEU A 199 21.25 -2.25 7.79
N ALA A 200 21.15 -3.49 7.32
CA ALA A 200 22.32 -4.31 6.99
C ALA A 200 23.18 -3.69 5.88
N LEU A 201 22.55 -2.95 4.96
CA LEU A 201 23.22 -2.25 3.85
C LEU A 201 23.58 -0.79 4.17
N ASN A 202 23.31 -0.34 5.40
CA ASN A 202 23.58 1.04 5.86
C ASN A 202 22.97 2.12 4.93
N LYS A 203 21.80 1.85 4.36
CA LYS A 203 21.04 2.84 3.56
C LYS A 203 20.29 3.78 4.51
N LYS A 204 20.11 5.04 4.10
CA LYS A 204 19.34 6.04 4.89
C LYS A 204 17.83 5.99 4.60
N TRP A 205 17.38 5.06 3.77
CA TRP A 205 15.96 4.84 3.52
C TRP A 205 15.26 4.46 4.82
N THR A 206 13.99 4.82 4.94
CA THR A 206 13.14 4.34 6.04
C THR A 206 11.89 3.68 5.48
N VAL A 207 11.52 2.53 6.04
CA VAL A 207 10.28 1.82 5.71
C VAL A 207 9.41 1.67 6.94
N VAL A 208 8.11 1.90 6.80
CA VAL A 208 7.09 1.66 7.83
C VAL A 208 5.81 1.08 7.24
N ALA A 209 5.04 0.41 8.10
CA ALA A 209 3.70 -0.04 7.78
C ALA A 209 2.67 0.93 8.39
N PHE A 210 1.55 1.15 7.71
CA PHE A 210 0.50 2.07 8.15
C PHE A 210 -0.88 1.41 8.15
N ASP A 211 -1.59 1.53 9.27
CA ASP A 211 -3.01 1.23 9.39
C ASP A 211 -3.86 2.48 9.17
N PRO A 212 -4.63 2.55 8.07
CA PRO A 212 -5.52 3.67 7.85
C PRO A 212 -6.78 3.65 8.71
N GLY A 213 -7.02 2.57 9.46
CA GLY A 213 -8.23 2.34 10.21
C GLY A 213 -9.42 2.01 9.32
N LEU A 214 -10.54 1.69 9.97
CA LEU A 214 -11.78 1.41 9.25
C LEU A 214 -12.34 2.73 8.68
N MET A 215 -12.54 2.77 7.38
CA MET A 215 -13.11 3.92 6.68
C MET A 215 -14.42 3.55 5.99
N PRO A 216 -15.56 3.61 6.72
CA PRO A 216 -16.86 3.42 6.11
C PRO A 216 -17.08 4.41 4.95
N GLY A 217 -17.61 3.93 3.84
CA GLY A 217 -17.86 4.74 2.64
C GLY A 217 -16.76 4.68 1.58
N THR A 218 -15.65 3.98 1.84
CA THR A 218 -14.63 3.69 0.82
C THR A 218 -15.05 2.53 -0.08
N GLY A 219 -14.33 2.35 -1.20
CA GLY A 219 -14.55 1.27 -2.15
C GLY A 219 -14.30 -0.15 -1.63
N LEU A 220 -13.89 -0.32 -0.37
CA LEU A 220 -13.64 -1.63 0.26
C LEU A 220 -14.87 -2.54 0.24
N ALA A 221 -16.09 -2.00 0.31
CA ALA A 221 -17.34 -2.76 0.22
C ALA A 221 -18.01 -2.69 -1.19
N ARG A 222 -17.24 -2.39 -2.24
CA ARG A 222 -17.78 -2.21 -3.60
C ARG A 222 -18.52 -3.44 -4.13
N GLU A 223 -18.12 -4.63 -3.69
CA GLU A 223 -18.72 -5.93 -4.05
C GLU A 223 -19.73 -6.44 -2.99
N ALA A 224 -20.00 -5.70 -1.90
CA ALA A 224 -21.02 -6.10 -0.93
C ALA A 224 -22.45 -6.01 -1.50
N GLY A 225 -23.37 -6.83 -0.98
CA GLY A 225 -24.77 -6.84 -1.41
C GLY A 225 -25.45 -5.46 -1.32
N PRO A 226 -26.50 -5.17 -2.13
CA PRO A 226 -27.01 -3.82 -2.37
C PRO A 226 -27.38 -3.04 -1.09
N LEU A 227 -27.96 -3.72 -0.09
CA LEU A 227 -28.34 -3.13 1.19
C LEU A 227 -27.12 -2.78 2.05
N LEU A 228 -26.15 -3.69 2.17
CA LEU A 228 -24.90 -3.42 2.89
C LEU A 228 -24.08 -2.33 2.20
N ARG A 229 -24.04 -2.32 0.86
CA ARG A 229 -23.37 -1.28 0.08
C ARG A 229 -24.04 0.09 0.26
N PHE A 230 -25.37 0.15 0.32
CA PHE A 230 -26.09 1.39 0.61
C PHE A 230 -25.78 1.90 2.03
N LEU A 231 -25.87 1.03 3.04
CA LEU A 231 -25.53 1.37 4.42
C LEU A 231 -24.07 1.84 4.54
N TRP A 232 -23.15 1.13 3.91
CA TRP A 232 -21.72 1.43 3.89
C TRP A 232 -21.39 2.76 3.22
N LEU A 233 -22.01 3.08 2.08
CA LEU A 233 -21.72 4.29 1.31
C LEU A 233 -22.49 5.53 1.79
N ARG A 234 -23.67 5.37 2.39
CA ARG A 234 -24.59 6.49 2.69
C ARG A 234 -24.85 6.72 4.18
N VAL A 235 -24.82 5.68 5.00
CA VAL A 235 -25.26 5.75 6.41
C VAL A 235 -24.08 5.69 7.38
N LEU A 236 -23.17 4.73 7.25
CA LEU A 236 -22.02 4.62 8.15
C LEU A 236 -21.06 5.82 8.13
N PRO A 237 -20.82 6.54 7.00
CA PRO A 237 -19.95 7.72 6.99
C PRO A 237 -20.49 8.91 7.81
N THR A 238 -21.80 9.02 8.02
CA THR A 238 -22.39 10.08 8.85
C THR A 238 -22.32 9.73 10.34
N LEU A 239 -22.26 8.45 10.67
CA LEU A 239 -22.20 7.92 12.04
C LEU A 239 -20.77 7.71 12.58
N VAL A 240 -19.73 8.07 11.83
CA VAL A 240 -18.32 7.88 12.23
C VAL A 240 -18.00 8.32 13.67
N PRO A 241 -18.44 9.49 14.18
CA PRO A 241 -18.16 9.89 15.56
C PRO A 241 -18.76 8.94 16.61
N LEU A 242 -19.94 8.37 16.33
CA LEU A 242 -20.60 7.39 17.21
C LEU A 242 -19.91 6.02 17.10
N LEU A 243 -19.61 5.56 15.88
CA LEU A 243 -18.91 4.29 15.66
C LEU A 243 -17.52 4.31 16.31
N ARG A 244 -16.80 5.43 16.21
CA ARG A 244 -15.50 5.64 16.88
C ARG A 244 -15.57 5.43 18.40
N ARG A 245 -16.71 5.79 18.99
CA ARG A 245 -16.94 5.69 20.44
C ARG A 245 -17.43 4.30 20.87
N VAL A 246 -18.17 3.59 20.02
CA VAL A 246 -18.92 2.38 20.40
C VAL A 246 -18.32 1.10 19.82
N VAL A 247 -17.66 1.16 18.67
CA VAL A 247 -17.16 -0.02 17.93
C VAL A 247 -15.65 -0.14 18.07
N HIS A 248 -14.90 0.85 17.60
CA HIS A 248 -13.43 0.86 17.67
C HIS A 248 -12.91 2.30 17.54
N HIS A 249 -11.84 2.69 18.22
CA HIS A 249 -11.33 4.07 18.17
C HIS A 249 -10.68 4.42 16.82
N ASN A 250 -10.21 3.41 16.10
CA ASN A 250 -9.55 3.56 14.79
C ASN A 250 -10.58 3.52 13.63
N ILE A 251 -11.57 4.41 13.67
CA ILE A 251 -12.59 4.60 12.61
C ILE A 251 -12.52 6.06 12.14
N HIS A 252 -12.26 6.24 10.84
CA HIS A 252 -11.92 7.53 10.26
C HIS A 252 -12.68 7.84 8.99
N ARG A 253 -12.86 9.14 8.72
CA ARG A 253 -13.22 9.59 7.37
C ARG A 253 -11.98 9.47 6.46
N PRO A 254 -12.15 9.25 5.15
CA PRO A 254 -11.02 9.19 4.22
C PRO A 254 -10.10 10.42 4.27
N GLN A 255 -10.65 11.61 4.53
CA GLN A 255 -9.89 12.85 4.70
C GLN A 255 -8.97 12.81 5.94
N GLU A 256 -9.48 12.33 7.07
CA GLU A 256 -8.72 12.23 8.32
C GLU A 256 -7.57 11.21 8.16
N SER A 257 -7.89 10.03 7.60
CA SER A 257 -6.89 8.98 7.38
C SER A 257 -5.85 9.40 6.32
N GLY A 258 -6.27 10.11 5.27
CA GLY A 258 -5.34 10.67 4.27
C GLY A 258 -4.37 11.70 4.87
N ALA A 259 -4.85 12.54 5.78
CA ALA A 259 -3.99 13.46 6.51
C ALA A 259 -3.03 12.74 7.47
N ASN A 260 -3.43 11.59 8.03
CA ASN A 260 -2.54 10.76 8.86
C ASN A 260 -1.47 10.06 8.02
N LEU A 261 -1.83 9.49 6.88
CA LEU A 261 -0.86 8.88 5.98
C LEU A 261 0.13 9.92 5.43
N ALA A 262 -0.34 11.12 5.08
CA ALA A 262 0.53 12.22 4.69
C ALA A 262 1.50 12.59 5.83
N TRP A 263 1.00 12.73 7.07
CA TRP A 263 1.83 13.01 8.23
C TRP A 263 2.91 11.94 8.47
N VAL A 264 2.56 10.65 8.39
CA VAL A 264 3.52 9.53 8.52
C VAL A 264 4.57 9.56 7.40
N ALA A 265 4.21 10.04 6.22
CA ALA A 265 5.13 10.17 5.09
C ALA A 265 6.04 11.39 5.18
N THR A 266 5.56 12.53 5.72
CA THR A 266 6.28 13.81 5.63
C THR A 266 6.91 14.30 6.93
N GLU A 267 6.33 13.98 8.09
CA GLU A 267 6.75 14.54 9.38
C GLU A 267 7.62 13.58 10.21
N ASP A 268 7.30 12.28 10.19
CA ASP A 268 8.05 11.25 10.92
C ASP A 268 8.92 10.43 9.96
N THR A 269 9.99 11.05 9.48
CA THR A 269 10.85 10.52 8.42
C THR A 269 11.98 9.62 8.95
N GLU A 270 12.38 9.78 10.21
CA GLU A 270 13.49 9.03 10.82
C GLU A 270 13.06 7.65 11.35
N THR A 271 11.81 7.50 11.78
CA THR A 271 11.33 6.23 12.34
C THR A 271 11.23 5.16 11.26
N SER A 272 11.85 3.99 11.45
CA SER A 272 11.77 2.85 10.53
C SER A 272 11.49 1.55 11.26
N GLY A 273 10.93 0.56 10.55
CA GLY A 273 10.71 -0.78 11.09
C GLY A 273 9.55 -0.88 12.06
N VAL A 274 8.58 0.06 11.99
CA VAL A 274 7.43 0.11 12.89
C VAL A 274 6.11 0.03 12.13
N TYR A 275 5.05 -0.25 12.88
CA TYR A 275 3.67 -0.25 12.42
C TYR A 275 2.93 0.94 13.04
N TYR A 276 2.41 1.85 12.21
CA TYR A 276 1.62 2.98 12.66
C TYR A 276 0.15 2.64 12.70
N GLU A 277 -0.48 3.00 13.81
CA GLU A 277 -1.91 3.27 13.84
C GLU A 277 -2.09 4.79 13.95
N VAL A 278 -2.76 5.40 12.96
CA VAL A 278 -2.97 6.86 12.92
C VAL A 278 -1.64 7.63 12.85
N ARG A 279 -1.11 8.12 13.97
CA ARG A 279 0.15 8.89 14.04
C ARG A 279 1.05 8.36 15.16
N LYS A 280 0.80 7.12 15.61
CA LYS A 280 1.51 6.50 16.72
C LYS A 280 2.03 5.13 16.31
N PRO A 281 3.32 4.86 16.52
CA PRO A 281 3.83 3.50 16.47
C PRO A 281 3.13 2.65 17.53
N ILE A 282 2.59 1.51 17.12
CA ILE A 282 2.06 0.48 18.01
C ILE A 282 2.71 -0.86 17.70
N LYS A 283 2.51 -1.86 18.58
CA LYS A 283 2.90 -3.24 18.27
C LYS A 283 1.96 -3.81 17.21
N SER A 284 2.52 -4.50 16.23
CA SER A 284 1.79 -5.30 15.26
C SER A 284 1.51 -6.70 15.81
N SER A 285 0.86 -7.56 15.00
CA SER A 285 0.54 -8.94 15.40
C SER A 285 1.77 -9.75 15.79
N VAL A 286 1.61 -10.73 16.69
CA VAL A 286 2.71 -11.63 17.12
C VAL A 286 3.36 -12.30 15.91
N ASP A 287 2.54 -12.79 14.98
CA ASP A 287 2.98 -13.45 13.75
C ASP A 287 3.87 -12.56 12.87
N SER A 288 3.63 -11.24 12.88
CA SER A 288 4.43 -10.31 12.08
C SER A 288 5.90 -10.24 12.53
N TYR A 289 6.22 -10.62 13.77
CA TYR A 289 7.60 -10.64 14.29
C TYR A 289 8.35 -11.96 14.02
N ASP A 290 7.70 -12.95 13.41
CA ASP A 290 8.36 -14.20 13.01
C ASP A 290 9.30 -13.97 11.83
N GLU A 291 10.60 -13.89 12.10
CA GLU A 291 11.62 -13.64 11.08
C GLU A 291 11.68 -14.71 10.00
N LYS A 292 11.28 -15.96 10.29
CA LYS A 292 11.25 -17.03 9.28
C LYS A 292 10.15 -16.77 8.26
N LYS A 293 8.96 -16.37 8.70
CA LYS A 293 7.86 -15.95 7.81
C LYS A 293 8.25 -14.74 6.97
N GLN A 294 8.92 -13.77 7.60
CA GLN A 294 9.41 -12.58 6.90
C GLN A 294 10.43 -12.92 5.81
N GLN A 295 11.37 -13.83 6.10
CA GLN A 295 12.39 -14.25 5.14
C GLN A 295 11.81 -15.13 4.03
N GLU A 296 10.90 -16.05 4.35
CA GLU A 296 10.24 -16.91 3.36
C GLU A 296 9.39 -16.08 2.40
N LEU A 297 8.58 -15.14 2.91
CA LEU A 297 7.82 -14.20 2.07
C LEU A 297 8.74 -13.40 1.15
N TRP A 298 9.85 -12.87 1.69
CA TRP A 298 10.81 -12.10 0.90
C TRP A 298 11.42 -12.93 -0.21
N GLN A 299 11.93 -14.12 0.12
CA GLN A 299 12.61 -15.01 -0.82
C GLN A 299 11.68 -15.40 -1.96
N TRP A 300 10.48 -15.89 -1.62
CA TRP A 300 9.48 -16.25 -2.62
C TRP A 300 9.13 -15.07 -3.51
N THR A 301 8.94 -13.88 -2.92
CA THR A 301 8.60 -12.67 -3.69
C THR A 301 9.70 -12.30 -4.68
N VAL A 302 10.97 -12.35 -4.27
CA VAL A 302 12.09 -12.05 -5.18
C VAL A 302 12.20 -13.10 -6.29
N GLU A 303 12.13 -14.38 -5.94
CA GLU A 303 12.18 -15.49 -6.91
C GLU A 303 11.05 -15.42 -7.93
N PHE A 304 9.84 -15.08 -7.50
CA PHE A 304 8.69 -14.92 -8.39
C PHE A 304 8.83 -13.71 -9.33
N LEU A 305 9.44 -12.62 -8.85
CA LEU A 305 9.49 -11.35 -9.59
C LEU A 305 10.66 -11.25 -10.56
N ALA A 306 11.80 -11.86 -10.25
CA ALA A 306 13.02 -11.75 -11.03
C ALA A 306 12.90 -12.48 -12.37
N ARG A 307 13.37 -11.86 -13.44
CA ARG A 307 13.41 -12.46 -14.79
C ARG A 307 14.62 -13.38 -14.99
N ASP A 308 15.69 -13.11 -14.25
CA ASP A 308 16.96 -13.79 -14.32
C ASP A 308 17.70 -13.69 -12.97
N GLU A 309 18.81 -14.40 -12.87
CA GLU A 309 19.64 -14.46 -11.66
C GLU A 309 20.21 -13.08 -11.28
N GLN A 310 20.58 -12.26 -12.28
CA GLN A 310 21.11 -10.92 -12.04
C GLN A 310 20.07 -9.99 -11.42
N GLU A 311 18.83 -10.01 -11.92
CA GLU A 311 17.72 -9.25 -11.34
C GLU A 311 17.36 -9.76 -9.93
N SER A 312 17.43 -11.08 -9.72
CA SER A 312 17.22 -11.69 -8.40
C SER A 312 18.25 -11.20 -7.38
N GLU A 313 19.55 -11.27 -7.71
CA GLU A 313 20.63 -10.76 -6.87
C GLU A 313 20.45 -9.28 -6.56
N ARG A 314 20.09 -8.49 -7.58
CA ARG A 314 19.83 -7.05 -7.43
C ARG A 314 18.71 -6.78 -6.43
N PHE A 315 17.61 -7.53 -6.53
CA PHE A 315 16.47 -7.40 -5.62
C PHE A 315 16.81 -7.84 -4.20
N GLN A 316 17.58 -8.94 -4.03
CA GLN A 316 18.03 -9.39 -2.72
C GLN A 316 18.92 -8.37 -2.01
N ASN A 317 19.85 -7.76 -2.76
CA ASN A 317 20.87 -6.86 -2.24
C ASN A 317 20.44 -5.38 -2.22
N LEU A 318 19.21 -5.07 -2.64
CA LEU A 318 18.71 -3.70 -2.78
C LEU A 318 19.69 -2.78 -3.55
N SER A 319 20.31 -3.33 -4.59
CA SER A 319 21.29 -2.61 -5.40
C SER A 319 20.63 -2.01 -6.65
N SER A 320 21.18 -0.92 -7.16
CA SER A 320 20.68 -0.26 -8.38
C SER A 320 20.95 -1.09 -9.63
#